data_AF-A0A6J1AAW0-F1
#
_entry.id   AF-A0A6J1AAW0-F1
#
_cell.length_a   1.000
_cell.length_b   1.000
_cell.length_c   1.000
_cell.angle_alpha   90.00
_cell.angle_beta   90.00
_cell.angle_gamma   90.00
#
_symmetry.space_group_name_H-M   'P 1'
#
loop_
_entity.id
_entity.type
_entity.pdbx_description
1 polymer ?
#
loop_
_entity_poly.entity_id
_entity_poly.type
_entity_poly.pdbx_seq_one_letter_code
_entity_poly.pdbx_strand_id
1 'polypeptide(L)'
;MELLSPSALSPLLPPPPPPCSSSLQHHSRISFSPSRIGASSSSSTSQEIQHTHTSNPKVVVTRERGKNFKLMDALAELGINCLEFPLIQHAQGPDFDRLASVLSAETAFDWIIITSPEAGSVFLEAWKAAGTPSVRVGVVGAGTASIFDNLIQSSKHSLNVAFAPSKATGKVLASELPKDGNRRCTVLYPASVKASNEIEEGLSSRGFQVMRLNTYTTVVVDHVDQIVLEKALSVPVVAVASPSAVQAWVNLISKPDSWSNSVACIGETTASAAKRLGLRNVYFPAQPGLDGWVGSILEALRAHDSF
;
A
#
# COMPACT_ATOMS: atom_id res chain seq x y z
N MET A 1 43.35 49.21 22.93
CA MET A 1 43.85 49.71 21.63
C MET A 1 44.23 48.48 20.83
N GLU A 2 43.61 48.09 19.74
CA GLU A 2 42.60 48.68 18.86
C GLU A 2 41.54 47.63 18.50
N LEU A 3 40.34 48.12 18.18
CA LEU A 3 39.20 47.38 17.66
C LEU A 3 39.33 47.31 16.14
N LEU A 4 39.20 46.12 15.54
CA LEU A 4 39.00 45.96 14.09
C LEU A 4 37.75 45.13 13.82
N SER A 5 36.85 45.78 13.07
CA SER A 5 35.47 45.41 12.74
C SER A 5 35.36 44.23 11.77
N PRO A 6 34.24 43.47 11.77
CA PRO A 6 33.96 42.48 10.75
C PRO A 6 33.21 43.11 9.56
N SER A 7 33.74 42.97 8.35
CA SER A 7 33.08 43.35 7.10
C SER A 7 32.04 42.32 6.68
N ALA A 8 30.82 42.79 6.41
CA ALA A 8 29.69 42.03 5.94
C ALA A 8 29.89 41.54 4.48
N LEU A 9 29.68 40.24 4.25
CA LEU A 9 29.57 39.63 2.93
C LEU A 9 28.09 39.48 2.58
N SER A 10 27.64 40.22 1.55
CA SER A 10 26.29 40.10 0.98
C SER A 10 26.12 38.79 0.19
N PRO A 11 24.92 38.18 0.17
CA PRO A 11 24.67 36.93 -0.53
C PRO A 11 24.50 37.14 -2.05
N LEU A 12 25.17 36.29 -2.83
CA LEU A 12 25.08 36.19 -4.29
C LEU A 12 23.71 35.66 -4.71
N LEU A 13 23.00 36.40 -5.58
CA LEU A 13 21.79 35.95 -6.26
C LEU A 13 22.11 34.89 -7.35
N PRO A 14 21.24 33.89 -7.59
CA PRO A 14 21.40 32.93 -8.66
C PRO A 14 21.05 33.51 -10.05
N PRO A 15 21.67 33.01 -11.14
CA PRO A 15 21.45 33.49 -12.49
C PRO A 15 20.08 33.06 -13.07
N PRO A 16 19.51 33.83 -14.03
CA PRO A 16 18.22 33.53 -14.64
C PRO A 16 18.28 32.37 -15.65
N PRO A 17 17.16 31.68 -15.92
CA PRO A 17 17.10 30.55 -16.85
C PRO A 17 17.19 30.99 -18.32
N PRO A 18 17.65 30.11 -19.23
CA PRO A 18 17.81 30.41 -20.65
C PRO A 18 16.47 30.47 -21.42
N PRO A 19 16.43 31.18 -22.57
CA PRO A 19 15.19 31.44 -23.30
C PRO A 19 14.65 30.23 -24.08
N CYS A 20 13.33 30.05 -24.03
CA CYS A 20 12.57 29.13 -24.89
C CYS A 20 12.74 29.52 -26.36
N SER A 21 13.14 28.55 -27.19
CA SER A 21 13.17 28.70 -28.64
C SER A 21 11.88 28.16 -29.25
N SER A 22 11.06 29.06 -29.76
CA SER A 22 9.92 28.80 -30.62
C SER A 22 10.37 28.68 -32.08
N SER A 23 10.05 27.57 -32.74
CA SER A 23 10.25 27.39 -34.18
C SER A 23 8.92 27.11 -34.85
N LEU A 24 8.46 28.07 -35.66
CA LEU A 24 7.28 28.00 -36.52
C LEU A 24 7.55 27.15 -37.78
N GLN A 25 6.57 26.28 -38.06
CA GLN A 25 5.93 25.99 -39.35
C GLN A 25 6.79 25.77 -40.62
N HIS A 26 6.56 24.62 -41.26
CA HIS A 26 6.49 24.56 -42.72
C HIS A 26 5.24 23.80 -43.19
N HIS A 27 4.52 24.49 -44.06
CA HIS A 27 3.33 24.05 -44.78
C HIS A 27 3.63 22.90 -45.76
N SER A 28 2.70 21.95 -45.87
CA SER A 28 2.42 21.26 -47.12
C SER A 28 0.90 21.09 -47.28
N ARG A 29 0.36 21.81 -48.27
CA ARG A 29 -1.00 21.68 -48.79
C ARG A 29 -1.06 20.43 -49.67
N ILE A 30 -2.03 19.54 -49.46
CA ILE A 30 -2.52 18.65 -50.52
C ILE A 30 -4.05 18.65 -50.51
N SER A 31 -4.58 18.76 -51.72
CA SER A 31 -5.96 19.05 -52.12
C SER A 31 -6.95 17.91 -51.89
N PHE A 32 -8.20 18.30 -51.65
CA PHE A 32 -9.40 17.45 -51.69
C PHE A 32 -9.73 16.95 -53.10
N SER A 33 -10.34 15.77 -53.17
CA SER A 33 -11.22 15.31 -54.25
C SER A 33 -12.41 14.56 -53.63
N PRO A 34 -13.67 14.93 -53.91
CA PRO A 34 -14.85 14.17 -53.48
C PRO A 34 -15.40 13.34 -54.65
N SER A 35 -15.49 12.03 -54.47
CA SER A 35 -16.25 11.15 -55.37
C SER A 35 -17.49 10.63 -54.66
N ARG A 36 -18.65 10.90 -55.27
CA ARG A 36 -19.97 10.42 -54.87
C ARG A 36 -20.23 8.99 -55.35
N ILE A 37 -21.26 8.41 -54.75
CA ILE A 37 -22.19 7.35 -55.21
C ILE A 37 -21.92 5.95 -54.63
N GLY A 38 -22.94 5.41 -53.96
CA GLY A 38 -23.09 3.99 -53.67
C GLY A 38 -24.02 3.71 -52.50
N ALA A 39 -25.33 3.84 -52.69
CA ALA A 39 -26.30 3.27 -51.76
C ALA A 39 -26.25 1.73 -51.85
N SER A 40 -26.10 1.04 -50.72
CA SER A 40 -26.50 -0.35 -50.59
C SER A 40 -26.90 -0.60 -49.14
N SER A 41 -28.17 -0.91 -48.96
CA SER A 41 -28.79 -1.41 -47.75
C SER A 41 -28.12 -2.72 -47.30
N SER A 42 -27.56 -2.72 -46.10
CA SER A 42 -27.44 -3.93 -45.29
C SER A 42 -27.84 -3.57 -43.86
N SER A 43 -29.01 -4.08 -43.49
CA SER A 43 -29.51 -4.12 -42.12
C SER A 43 -28.51 -4.90 -41.26
N SER A 44 -27.58 -4.17 -40.66
CA SER A 44 -26.72 -4.68 -39.61
C SER A 44 -27.44 -4.38 -38.31
N THR A 45 -28.11 -5.41 -37.81
CA THR A 45 -28.61 -5.50 -36.45
C THR A 45 -27.50 -5.07 -35.51
N SER A 46 -27.55 -3.82 -35.08
CA SER A 46 -26.68 -3.31 -34.04
C SER A 46 -27.15 -4.01 -32.79
N GLN A 47 -26.44 -5.07 -32.41
CA GLN A 47 -26.56 -5.67 -31.10
C GLN A 47 -26.19 -4.56 -30.11
N GLU A 48 -27.26 -3.95 -29.61
CA GLU A 48 -27.26 -3.10 -28.44
C GLU A 48 -26.55 -3.91 -27.35
N ILE A 49 -25.32 -3.51 -27.06
CA ILE A 49 -24.55 -4.03 -25.94
C ILE A 49 -25.44 -3.76 -24.75
N GLN A 50 -26.05 -4.83 -24.22
CA GLN A 50 -26.77 -4.80 -22.97
C GLN A 50 -25.82 -4.19 -21.95
N HIS A 51 -26.12 -2.95 -21.57
CA HIS A 51 -25.60 -2.37 -20.35
C HIS A 51 -25.91 -3.40 -19.25
N THR A 52 -24.89 -4.15 -18.85
CA THR A 52 -24.91 -4.85 -17.58
C THR A 52 -25.32 -3.78 -16.58
N HIS A 53 -26.42 -4.00 -15.86
CA HIS A 53 -26.83 -3.12 -14.78
C HIS A 53 -25.60 -2.94 -13.89
N THR A 54 -24.94 -1.77 -13.97
CA THR A 54 -23.84 -1.46 -13.06
C THR A 54 -24.51 -1.16 -11.74
N SER A 55 -24.78 -2.20 -10.95
CA SER A 55 -25.37 -2.05 -9.63
C SER A 55 -24.52 -1.07 -8.83
N ASN A 56 -25.19 -0.15 -8.13
CA ASN A 56 -24.53 0.84 -7.29
C ASN A 56 -23.54 0.14 -6.35
N PRO A 57 -22.34 0.73 -6.12
CA PRO A 57 -21.37 0.12 -5.23
C PRO A 57 -21.94 0.01 -3.83
N LYS A 58 -21.72 -1.14 -3.20
CA LYS A 58 -22.14 -1.41 -1.83
C LYS A 58 -21.00 -1.24 -0.83
N VAL A 59 -19.76 -1.27 -1.31
CA VAL A 59 -18.55 -1.23 -0.46
C VAL A 59 -17.55 -0.23 -1.03
N VAL A 60 -17.02 0.65 -0.20
CA VAL A 60 -15.84 1.49 -0.51
C VAL A 60 -14.60 0.76 -0.04
N VAL A 61 -13.57 0.65 -0.87
CA VAL A 61 -12.28 0.06 -0.49
C VAL A 61 -11.21 1.15 -0.46
N THR A 62 -10.49 1.24 0.65
CA THR A 62 -9.72 2.46 1.01
C THR A 62 -8.20 2.30 1.03
N ARG A 63 -7.69 1.10 0.71
CA ARG A 63 -6.24 0.87 0.67
C ARG A 63 -5.59 1.63 -0.48
N GLU A 64 -4.26 1.56 -0.53
CA GLU A 64 -3.47 2.13 -1.61
C GLU A 64 -4.00 1.72 -2.98
N ARG A 65 -3.90 2.64 -3.95
CA ARG A 65 -4.36 2.42 -5.32
C ARG A 65 -3.76 1.13 -5.89
N GLY A 66 -4.62 0.28 -6.45
CA GLY A 66 -4.20 -0.98 -7.06
C GLY A 66 -3.88 -2.10 -6.05
N LYS A 67 -4.01 -1.87 -4.74
CA LYS A 67 -3.84 -2.91 -3.70
C LYS A 67 -5.15 -3.48 -3.16
N ASN A 68 -6.28 -3.06 -3.72
CA ASN A 68 -7.61 -3.53 -3.33
C ASN A 68 -8.09 -4.73 -4.15
N PHE A 69 -7.40 -5.12 -5.23
CA PHE A 69 -7.88 -6.13 -6.20
C PHE A 69 -8.32 -7.45 -5.53
N LYS A 70 -7.51 -8.05 -4.65
CA LYS A 70 -7.87 -9.31 -3.98
C LYS A 70 -9.18 -9.22 -3.20
N LEU A 71 -9.45 -8.06 -2.57
CA LEU A 71 -10.71 -7.83 -1.85
C LEU A 71 -11.87 -7.59 -2.82
N MET A 72 -11.63 -6.79 -3.86
CA MET A 72 -12.65 -6.51 -4.88
C MET A 72 -13.06 -7.79 -5.63
N ASP A 73 -12.11 -8.65 -5.99
CA ASP A 73 -12.36 -9.92 -6.67
C ASP A 73 -13.19 -10.85 -5.76
N ALA A 74 -12.78 -11.03 -4.50
CA ALA A 74 -13.52 -11.86 -3.54
C ALA A 74 -14.95 -11.35 -3.28
N LEU A 75 -15.17 -10.04 -3.32
CA LEU A 75 -16.51 -9.45 -3.20
C LEU A 75 -17.31 -9.55 -4.51
N ALA A 76 -16.66 -9.43 -5.66
CA ALA A 76 -17.29 -9.58 -6.97
C ALA A 76 -17.80 -11.01 -7.19
N GLU A 77 -17.07 -12.03 -6.74
CA GLU A 77 -17.52 -13.44 -6.72
C GLU A 77 -18.81 -13.64 -5.91
N LEU A 78 -19.08 -12.75 -4.96
CA LEU A 78 -20.31 -12.72 -4.15
C LEU A 78 -21.37 -11.75 -4.70
N GLY A 79 -21.18 -11.19 -5.90
CA GLY A 79 -22.09 -10.24 -6.53
C GLY A 79 -22.07 -8.84 -5.88
N ILE A 80 -21.01 -8.49 -5.15
CA ILE A 80 -20.88 -7.22 -4.44
C ILE A 80 -19.96 -6.27 -5.21
N ASN A 81 -20.53 -5.17 -5.69
CA ASN A 81 -19.76 -4.13 -6.37
C ASN A 81 -19.04 -3.22 -5.39
N CYS A 82 -17.77 -2.93 -5.69
CA CYS A 82 -16.91 -2.07 -4.89
C CYS A 82 -16.63 -0.74 -5.60
N LEU A 83 -16.48 0.33 -4.81
CA LEU A 83 -15.91 1.61 -5.21
C LEU A 83 -14.49 1.70 -4.66
N GLU A 84 -13.48 1.73 -5.53
CA GLU A 84 -12.11 2.02 -5.09
C GLU A 84 -11.96 3.51 -4.78
N PHE A 85 -11.63 3.82 -3.53
CA PHE A 85 -11.39 5.18 -3.06
C PHE A 85 -10.16 5.21 -2.14
N PRO A 86 -8.94 5.20 -2.73
CA PRO A 86 -7.70 5.12 -1.96
C PRO A 86 -7.54 6.33 -1.04
N LEU A 87 -7.29 6.07 0.25
CA LEU A 87 -7.10 7.12 1.26
C LEU A 87 -5.66 7.24 1.75
N ILE A 88 -4.86 6.22 1.47
CA ILE A 88 -3.47 6.15 1.88
C ILE A 88 -2.59 5.75 0.70
N GLN A 89 -1.33 6.13 0.78
CA GLN A 89 -0.28 5.72 -0.13
C GLN A 89 1.00 5.44 0.65
N HIS A 90 1.93 4.70 0.05
CA HIS A 90 3.26 4.56 0.60
C HIS A 90 4.19 5.62 0.01
N ALA A 91 5.03 6.17 0.88
CA ALA A 91 6.12 7.04 0.50
C ALA A 91 7.44 6.42 0.96
N GLN A 92 8.54 6.81 0.31
CA GLN A 92 9.88 6.40 0.71
C GLN A 92 10.17 6.86 2.15
N GLY A 93 10.80 5.97 2.91
CA GLY A 93 11.29 6.27 4.25
C GLY A 93 12.71 6.84 4.20
N PRO A 94 13.22 7.37 5.31
CA PRO A 94 14.54 7.99 5.37
C PRO A 94 15.69 7.02 5.04
N ASP A 95 15.48 5.71 5.20
CA ASP A 95 16.49 4.68 4.92
C ASP A 95 16.27 3.95 3.59
N PHE A 96 15.34 4.42 2.74
CA PHE A 96 15.00 3.74 1.47
C PHE A 96 16.24 3.52 0.59
N ASP A 97 17.00 4.58 0.31
CA ASP A 97 18.18 4.52 -0.56
C ASP A 97 19.33 3.70 0.04
N ARG A 98 19.36 3.56 1.37
CA ARG A 98 20.40 2.80 2.07
C ARG A 98 20.20 1.30 1.92
N LEU A 99 18.97 0.83 1.72
CA LEU A 99 18.65 -0.60 1.76
C LEU A 99 19.46 -1.42 0.74
N ALA A 100 19.56 -0.95 -0.51
CA ALA A 100 20.29 -1.65 -1.56
C ALA A 100 21.80 -1.72 -1.24
N SER A 101 22.39 -0.62 -0.76
CA SER A 101 23.81 -0.59 -0.38
C SER A 101 24.13 -1.56 0.76
N VAL A 102 23.25 -1.64 1.76
CA VAL A 102 23.37 -2.57 2.90
C VAL A 102 23.26 -4.03 2.45
N LEU A 103 22.42 -4.31 1.45
CA LEU A 103 22.29 -5.65 0.87
C LEU A 103 23.49 -6.04 -0.01
N SER A 104 24.14 -5.07 -0.66
CA SER A 104 25.32 -5.30 -1.50
C SER A 104 26.64 -5.42 -0.73
N ALA A 105 26.65 -5.02 0.55
CA ALA A 105 27.85 -5.04 1.36
C ALA A 105 28.34 -6.48 1.60
N GLU A 106 29.65 -6.65 1.82
CA GLU A 106 30.24 -7.97 2.13
C GLU A 106 29.70 -8.60 3.42
N THR A 107 29.01 -7.83 4.27
CA THR A 107 28.38 -8.32 5.49
C THR A 107 27.05 -8.98 5.17
N ALA A 108 27.05 -10.32 5.12
CA ALA A 108 25.82 -11.10 5.03
C ALA A 108 25.02 -11.01 6.34
N PHE A 109 23.71 -10.81 6.22
CA PHE A 109 22.77 -10.98 7.33
C PHE A 109 22.33 -12.43 7.44
N ASP A 110 22.28 -12.98 8.65
CA ASP A 110 21.73 -14.33 8.86
C ASP A 110 20.24 -14.39 8.55
N TRP A 111 19.53 -13.27 8.74
CA TRP A 111 18.11 -13.13 8.49
C TRP A 111 17.75 -11.77 7.91
N ILE A 112 16.84 -11.78 6.94
CA ILE A 112 16.03 -10.62 6.56
C ILE A 112 14.62 -10.84 7.09
N ILE A 113 14.12 -9.91 7.90
CA ILE A 113 12.76 -10.01 8.47
C ILE A 113 11.81 -9.09 7.72
N ILE A 114 10.74 -9.66 7.17
CA ILE A 114 9.73 -8.94 6.40
C ILE A 114 8.37 -9.09 7.09
N THR A 115 7.82 -7.98 7.56
CA THR A 115 6.62 -7.98 8.41
C THR A 115 5.36 -7.50 7.72
N SER A 116 5.43 -7.15 6.44
CA SER A 116 4.27 -6.76 5.66
C SER A 116 4.49 -7.02 4.18
N PRO A 117 3.42 -7.13 3.37
CA PRO A 117 3.54 -7.21 1.93
C PRO A 117 4.32 -6.01 1.34
N GLU A 118 4.12 -4.82 1.90
CA GLU A 118 4.82 -3.62 1.42
C GLU A 118 6.32 -3.65 1.73
N ALA A 119 6.70 -4.07 2.94
CA ALA A 119 8.10 -4.27 3.27
C ALA A 119 8.75 -5.28 2.31
N GLY A 120 8.00 -6.30 1.89
CA GLY A 120 8.43 -7.27 0.88
C GLY A 120 8.65 -6.63 -0.50
N SER A 121 7.74 -5.78 -0.96
CA SER A 121 7.87 -5.06 -2.24
C SER A 121 9.09 -4.13 -2.24
N VAL A 122 9.26 -3.31 -1.21
CA VAL A 122 10.41 -2.40 -1.05
C VAL A 122 11.72 -3.19 -0.96
N PHE A 123 11.71 -4.30 -0.22
CA PHE A 123 12.86 -5.19 -0.14
C PHE A 123 13.23 -5.82 -1.48
N LEU A 124 12.26 -6.30 -2.26
CA LEU A 124 12.52 -6.91 -3.56
C LEU A 124 13.12 -5.94 -4.57
N GLU A 125 12.69 -4.68 -4.54
CA GLU A 125 13.29 -3.62 -5.36
C GLU A 125 14.76 -3.43 -5.00
N ALA A 126 15.06 -3.22 -3.72
CA ALA A 126 16.43 -3.03 -3.24
C ALA A 126 17.31 -4.27 -3.42
N TRP A 127 16.76 -5.47 -3.23
CA TRP A 127 17.46 -6.75 -3.42
C TRP A 127 17.87 -6.96 -4.88
N LYS A 128 17.00 -6.59 -5.83
CA LYS A 128 17.35 -6.59 -7.27
C LYS A 128 18.43 -5.56 -7.58
N ALA A 129 18.30 -4.34 -7.03
CA ALA A 129 19.31 -3.30 -7.19
C ALA A 129 20.68 -3.69 -6.61
N ALA A 130 20.69 -4.50 -5.55
CA ALA A 130 21.90 -5.05 -4.93
C ALA A 130 22.52 -6.25 -5.66
N GLY A 131 21.99 -6.64 -6.82
CA GLY A 131 22.52 -7.78 -7.59
C GLY A 131 22.03 -9.15 -7.10
N THR A 132 20.88 -9.22 -6.42
CA THR A 132 20.23 -10.47 -5.98
C THR A 132 21.08 -11.37 -5.07
N PRO A 133 21.68 -10.83 -3.98
CA PRO A 133 22.52 -11.62 -3.07
C PRO A 133 21.75 -12.77 -2.43
N SER A 134 22.48 -13.80 -1.98
CA SER A 134 21.82 -14.91 -1.28
C SER A 134 21.38 -14.51 0.12
N VAL A 135 20.08 -14.68 0.40
CA VAL A 135 19.42 -14.18 1.60
C VAL A 135 18.44 -15.21 2.15
N ARG A 136 18.39 -15.29 3.48
CA ARG A 136 17.42 -16.10 4.23
C ARG A 136 16.36 -15.16 4.81
N VAL A 137 15.10 -15.37 4.46
CA VAL A 137 13.99 -14.48 4.78
C VAL A 137 13.05 -15.12 5.79
N GLY A 138 12.71 -14.39 6.85
CA GLY A 138 11.62 -14.70 7.77
C GLY A 138 10.45 -13.76 7.50
N VAL A 139 9.25 -14.31 7.32
CA VAL A 139 8.02 -13.54 7.05
C VAL A 139 7.05 -13.64 8.20
N VAL A 140 6.29 -12.57 8.47
CA VAL A 140 5.30 -12.60 9.58
C VAL A 140 4.11 -13.52 9.30
N GLY A 141 3.70 -13.70 8.04
CA GLY A 141 2.53 -14.52 7.71
C GLY A 141 2.28 -14.67 6.22
N ALA A 142 1.28 -15.49 5.87
CA ALA A 142 0.99 -15.91 4.49
C ALA A 142 0.79 -14.75 3.50
N GLY A 143 0.10 -13.68 3.90
CA GLY A 143 -0.07 -12.50 3.05
C GLY A 143 1.27 -11.84 2.67
N THR A 144 2.24 -11.84 3.58
CA THR A 144 3.60 -11.33 3.31
C THR A 144 4.41 -12.34 2.49
N ALA A 145 4.29 -13.63 2.79
CA ALA A 145 4.92 -14.70 2.02
C ALA A 145 4.55 -14.65 0.53
N SER A 146 3.29 -14.33 0.23
CA SER A 146 2.76 -14.32 -1.14
C SER A 146 3.46 -13.35 -2.09
N ILE A 147 4.17 -12.34 -1.56
CA ILE A 147 4.99 -11.41 -2.36
C ILE A 147 6.17 -12.13 -3.04
N PHE A 148 6.59 -13.27 -2.50
CA PHE A 148 7.73 -14.04 -2.99
C PHE A 148 7.32 -15.25 -3.85
N ASP A 149 6.03 -15.53 -4.05
CA ASP A 149 5.55 -16.75 -4.75
C ASP A 149 6.13 -16.89 -6.16
N ASN A 150 6.14 -15.81 -6.94
CA ASN A 150 6.70 -15.80 -8.30
C ASN A 150 8.20 -16.07 -8.33
N LEU A 151 8.91 -15.73 -7.26
CA LEU A 151 10.32 -16.03 -7.13
C LEU A 151 10.49 -17.50 -6.74
N ILE A 152 9.81 -17.98 -5.71
CA ILE A 152 9.93 -19.37 -5.23
C ILE A 152 9.75 -20.42 -6.36
N GLN A 153 8.95 -20.11 -7.39
CA GLN A 153 8.72 -20.97 -8.56
C GLN A 153 9.85 -21.01 -9.60
N SER A 154 10.85 -20.13 -9.52
CA SER A 154 11.97 -20.05 -10.46
C SER A 154 13.22 -20.77 -9.91
N SER A 155 13.78 -21.70 -10.68
CA SER A 155 14.78 -22.70 -10.26
C SER A 155 16.21 -22.19 -9.98
N LYS A 156 16.42 -20.87 -9.76
CA LYS A 156 17.75 -20.24 -9.63
C LYS A 156 17.87 -19.31 -8.41
N HIS A 157 17.37 -19.67 -7.24
CA HIS A 157 17.09 -18.65 -6.24
C HIS A 157 18.08 -18.51 -5.09
N SER A 158 18.68 -17.32 -5.07
CA SER A 158 19.45 -16.73 -3.99
C SER A 158 18.55 -16.31 -2.81
N LEU A 159 17.23 -16.15 -2.98
CA LEU A 159 16.29 -15.80 -1.92
C LEU A 159 15.53 -17.04 -1.41
N ASN A 160 15.59 -17.30 -0.10
CA ASN A 160 14.88 -18.41 0.56
C ASN A 160 13.96 -17.89 1.68
N VAL A 161 12.64 -18.04 1.51
CA VAL A 161 11.67 -17.81 2.61
C VAL A 161 11.70 -19.03 3.54
N ALA A 162 12.51 -18.93 4.59
CA ALA A 162 12.90 -20.07 5.43
C ALA A 162 12.17 -20.14 6.78
N PHE A 163 11.34 -19.14 7.11
CA PHE A 163 10.63 -19.12 8.39
C PHE A 163 9.33 -18.30 8.32
N ALA A 164 8.30 -18.83 8.97
CA ALA A 164 7.10 -18.10 9.35
C ALA A 164 6.71 -18.52 10.79
N PRO A 165 6.24 -17.60 11.64
CA PRO A 165 5.82 -17.91 13.00
C PRO A 165 4.53 -18.72 13.04
N SER A 166 4.30 -19.39 14.17
CA SER A 166 3.06 -20.13 14.47
C SER A 166 1.81 -19.24 14.48
N LYS A 167 1.98 -17.94 14.80
CA LYS A 167 0.94 -16.91 14.73
C LYS A 167 1.50 -15.70 14.00
N ALA A 168 0.70 -15.13 13.10
CA ALA A 168 1.11 -14.03 12.24
C ALA A 168 1.19 -12.67 12.97
N THR A 169 2.09 -12.58 13.95
CA THR A 169 2.32 -11.39 14.78
C THR A 169 3.81 -11.12 14.92
N GLY A 170 4.17 -9.85 15.11
CA GLY A 170 5.56 -9.48 15.30
C GLY A 170 6.17 -10.15 16.54
N LYS A 171 5.46 -10.08 17.67
CA LYS A 171 5.85 -10.73 18.93
C LYS A 171 6.20 -12.21 18.76
N VAL A 172 5.35 -12.98 18.08
CA VAL A 172 5.57 -14.42 17.91
C VAL A 172 6.73 -14.69 16.95
N LEU A 173 6.85 -13.92 15.86
CA LEU A 173 8.04 -13.97 15.00
C LEU A 173 9.31 -13.73 15.80
N ALA A 174 9.34 -12.69 16.63
CA ALA A 174 10.49 -12.34 17.43
C ALA A 174 10.82 -13.44 18.46
N SER A 175 9.83 -14.13 19.04
CA SER A 175 10.07 -15.22 19.99
C SER A 175 10.50 -16.53 19.34
N GLU A 176 10.01 -16.82 18.13
CA GLU A 176 10.19 -18.13 17.48
C GLU A 176 11.29 -18.14 16.42
N LEU A 177 11.81 -16.99 15.98
CA LEU A 177 12.85 -16.93 14.95
C LEU A 177 14.04 -17.83 15.35
N PRO A 178 14.50 -18.76 14.49
CA PRO A 178 15.59 -19.66 14.82
C PRO A 178 16.90 -18.90 15.07
N LYS A 179 17.58 -19.27 16.16
CA LYS A 179 18.91 -18.79 16.51
C LYS A 179 19.86 -19.99 16.58
N ASP A 180 20.85 -20.01 15.70
CA ASP A 180 21.79 -21.13 15.64
C ASP A 180 22.87 -20.98 16.72
N GLY A 181 22.60 -21.52 17.91
CA GLY A 181 23.57 -21.60 19.01
C GLY A 181 24.00 -20.24 19.59
N ASN A 182 25.23 -20.18 20.10
CA ASN A 182 25.79 -19.01 20.80
C ASN A 182 26.47 -17.98 19.87
N ARG A 183 26.40 -18.15 18.55
CA ARG A 183 27.00 -17.19 17.62
C ARG A 183 26.22 -15.88 17.58
N ARG A 184 26.92 -14.79 17.30
CA ARG A 184 26.30 -13.50 16.97
C ARG A 184 25.45 -13.71 15.72
N CYS A 185 24.15 -13.44 15.82
CA CYS A 185 23.20 -13.61 14.72
C CYS A 185 22.69 -12.23 14.29
N THR A 186 22.90 -11.87 13.03
CA THR A 186 22.56 -10.54 12.48
C THR A 186 21.23 -10.58 11.75
N VAL A 187 20.41 -9.54 11.96
CA VAL A 187 19.10 -9.40 11.35
C VAL A 187 19.03 -8.06 10.63
N LEU A 188 18.68 -8.05 9.34
CA LEU A 188 18.21 -6.85 8.67
C LEU A 188 16.69 -6.79 8.76
N TYR A 189 16.16 -5.65 9.21
CA TYR A 189 14.73 -5.43 9.33
C TYR A 189 14.29 -4.16 8.58
N PRO A 190 13.95 -4.28 7.28
CA PRO A 190 13.27 -3.21 6.54
C PRO A 190 11.86 -3.04 7.10
N ALA A 191 11.59 -1.88 7.67
CA ALA A 191 10.37 -1.59 8.41
C ALA A 191 9.71 -0.29 7.92
N SER A 192 8.43 -0.14 8.27
CA SER A 192 7.78 1.16 8.16
C SER A 192 8.30 2.10 9.24
N VAL A 193 8.41 3.40 8.94
CA VAL A 193 8.57 4.46 9.96
C VAL A 193 7.50 4.35 11.05
N LYS A 194 6.28 3.92 10.69
CA LYS A 194 5.14 3.77 11.63
C LYS A 194 5.12 2.43 12.38
N ALA A 195 6.01 1.49 12.07
CA ALA A 195 6.01 0.18 12.74
C ALA A 195 6.50 0.32 14.19
N SER A 196 5.91 -0.42 15.12
CA SER A 196 6.38 -0.46 16.51
C SER A 196 7.78 -1.06 16.61
N ASN A 197 8.40 -0.94 17.78
CA ASN A 197 9.72 -1.51 18.05
C ASN A 197 9.68 -2.99 18.50
N GLU A 198 8.49 -3.61 18.53
CA GLU A 198 8.27 -4.95 19.10
C GLU A 198 9.19 -6.03 18.49
N ILE A 199 9.44 -5.98 17.18
CA ILE A 199 10.38 -6.91 16.51
C ILE A 199 11.82 -6.68 16.96
N GLU A 200 12.26 -5.42 16.93
CA GLU A 200 13.63 -5.05 17.24
C GLU A 200 13.95 -5.35 18.70
N GLU A 201 13.07 -4.96 19.62
CA GLU A 201 13.19 -5.23 21.05
C GLU A 201 13.11 -6.75 21.34
N GLY A 202 12.14 -7.44 20.73
CA GLY A 202 11.96 -8.88 20.92
C GLY A 202 13.16 -9.69 20.45
N LEU A 203 13.70 -9.39 19.26
CA LEU A 203 14.90 -10.06 18.75
C LEU A 203 16.16 -9.67 19.53
N SER A 204 16.33 -8.39 19.87
CA SER A 204 17.48 -7.93 20.64
C SER A 204 17.52 -8.58 22.04
N SER A 205 16.36 -8.77 22.68
CA SER A 205 16.25 -9.46 23.97
C SER A 205 16.70 -10.94 23.91
N ARG A 206 16.60 -11.56 22.74
CA ARG A 206 17.10 -12.92 22.47
C ARG A 206 18.56 -12.93 21.99
N GLY A 207 19.23 -11.78 21.99
CA GLY A 207 20.63 -11.59 21.62
C GLY A 207 20.88 -11.67 20.12
N PHE A 208 19.91 -11.27 19.29
CA PHE A 208 20.16 -10.94 17.88
C PHE A 208 20.72 -9.52 17.78
N GLN A 209 21.57 -9.28 16.79
CA GLN A 209 21.99 -7.93 16.41
C GLN A 209 21.07 -7.44 15.28
N VAL A 210 20.11 -6.58 15.63
CA VAL A 210 19.11 -6.09 14.68
C VAL A 210 19.59 -4.78 14.06
N MET A 211 19.57 -4.70 12.73
CA MET A 211 19.67 -3.47 11.96
C MET A 211 18.29 -3.16 11.39
N ARG A 212 17.58 -2.23 12.04
CA ARG A 212 16.34 -1.69 11.49
C ARG A 212 16.64 -0.60 10.47
N LEU A 213 15.98 -0.65 9.32
CA LEU A 213 15.96 0.43 8.33
C LEU A 213 14.51 0.85 8.11
N ASN A 214 14.20 2.13 8.32
CA ASN A 214 12.86 2.66 8.06
C ASN A 214 12.75 3.03 6.58
N THR A 215 12.40 2.06 5.76
CA THR A 215 12.50 2.16 4.29
C THR A 215 11.25 2.70 3.62
N TYR A 216 10.12 2.72 4.32
CA TYR A 216 8.88 3.30 3.82
C TYR A 216 8.03 3.88 4.93
N THR A 217 7.04 4.69 4.57
CA THR A 217 6.00 5.16 5.49
C THR A 217 4.65 5.17 4.80
N THR A 218 3.57 5.04 5.57
CA THR A 218 2.21 5.23 5.06
C THR A 218 1.80 6.68 5.29
N VAL A 219 1.40 7.37 4.23
CA VAL A 219 0.88 8.74 4.26
C VAL A 219 -0.55 8.78 3.71
N VAL A 220 -1.27 9.87 3.97
CA VAL A 220 -2.58 10.12 3.34
C VAL A 220 -2.34 10.49 1.88
N VAL A 221 -3.27 10.17 0.98
CA VAL A 221 -3.21 10.65 -0.40
C VAL A 221 -3.25 12.18 -0.44
N ASP A 222 -2.52 12.78 -1.38
CA ASP A 222 -2.44 14.25 -1.44
C ASP A 222 -3.78 14.86 -1.84
N HIS A 223 -4.51 14.22 -2.75
CA HIS A 223 -5.75 14.75 -3.33
C HIS A 223 -6.81 13.64 -3.38
N VAL A 224 -8.06 14.03 -3.07
CA VAL A 224 -9.25 13.18 -3.25
C VAL A 224 -10.15 13.81 -4.31
N ASP A 225 -10.73 12.99 -5.17
CA ASP A 225 -11.72 13.45 -6.15
C ASP A 225 -13.05 13.69 -5.43
N GLN A 226 -13.58 14.92 -5.52
CA GLN A 226 -14.77 15.33 -4.80
C GLN A 226 -16.04 14.60 -5.26
N ILE A 227 -16.15 14.30 -6.56
CA ILE A 227 -17.29 13.56 -7.12
C ILE A 227 -17.25 12.12 -6.62
N VAL A 228 -16.05 11.52 -6.57
CA VAL A 228 -15.88 10.17 -6.03
C VAL A 228 -16.10 10.15 -4.51
N LEU A 229 -15.71 11.21 -3.79
CA LEU A 229 -15.95 11.35 -2.35
C LEU A 229 -17.45 11.39 -2.04
N GLU A 230 -18.22 12.22 -2.75
CA GLU A 230 -19.67 12.29 -2.58
C GLU A 230 -20.32 10.92 -2.80
N LYS A 231 -19.89 10.21 -3.84
CA LYS A 231 -20.31 8.83 -4.08
C LYS A 231 -19.91 7.92 -2.93
N ALA A 232 -18.66 7.96 -2.48
CA ALA A 232 -18.15 7.13 -1.39
C ALA A 232 -18.90 7.35 -0.07
N LEU A 233 -19.26 8.59 0.26
CA LEU A 233 -20.03 8.92 1.45
C LEU A 233 -21.46 8.36 1.43
N SER A 234 -22.02 8.12 0.24
CA SER A 234 -23.35 7.49 0.07
C SER A 234 -23.31 5.96 0.12
N VAL A 235 -22.14 5.34 0.07
CA VAL A 235 -22.00 3.88 0.02
C VAL A 235 -22.16 3.27 1.42
N PRO A 236 -22.94 2.18 1.57
CA PRO A 236 -23.30 1.59 2.87
C PRO A 236 -22.13 1.19 3.77
N VAL A 237 -21.05 0.68 3.18
CA VAL A 237 -19.91 0.12 3.93
C VAL A 237 -18.61 0.72 3.44
N VAL A 238 -17.76 1.15 4.37
CA VAL A 238 -16.35 1.45 4.10
C VAL A 238 -15.47 0.34 4.66
N ALA A 239 -14.64 -0.25 3.81
CA ALA A 239 -13.66 -1.26 4.18
C ALA A 239 -12.30 -0.60 4.45
N VAL A 240 -11.77 -0.77 5.66
CA VAL A 240 -10.51 -0.17 6.12
C VAL A 240 -9.52 -1.22 6.64
N ALA A 241 -8.26 -1.12 6.18
CA ALA A 241 -7.23 -2.09 6.52
C ALA A 241 -6.22 -1.60 7.57
N SER A 242 -6.30 -0.34 8.02
CA SER A 242 -5.35 0.20 8.99
C SER A 242 -5.91 1.40 9.77
N PRO A 243 -5.38 1.69 10.97
CA PRO A 243 -5.70 2.93 11.69
C PRO A 243 -5.45 4.20 10.89
N SER A 244 -4.44 4.23 10.01
CA SER A 244 -4.18 5.40 9.16
C SER A 244 -5.29 5.61 8.12
N ALA A 245 -5.85 4.54 7.54
CA ALA A 245 -6.99 4.64 6.62
C ALA A 245 -8.26 5.09 7.35
N VAL A 246 -8.48 4.63 8.59
CA VAL A 246 -9.60 5.12 9.43
C VAL A 246 -9.46 6.61 9.70
N GLN A 247 -8.27 7.07 10.11
CA GLN A 247 -8.05 8.49 10.38
C GLN A 247 -8.28 9.34 9.13
N ALA A 248 -7.77 8.89 7.97
CA ALA A 248 -7.99 9.57 6.70
C ALA A 248 -9.48 9.65 6.36
N TRP A 249 -10.24 8.57 6.55
CA TRP A 249 -11.68 8.54 6.32
C TRP A 249 -12.44 9.51 7.23
N VAL A 250 -12.15 9.48 8.53
CA VAL A 250 -12.79 10.35 9.53
C VAL A 250 -12.54 11.83 9.22
N ASN A 251 -11.35 12.19 8.73
CA ASN A 251 -11.03 13.56 8.34
C ASN A 251 -11.85 14.05 7.13
N LEU A 252 -12.40 13.14 6.33
CA LEU A 252 -13.28 13.46 5.20
C LEU A 252 -14.75 13.56 5.61
N ILE A 253 -15.13 13.05 6.80
CA ILE A 253 -16.49 13.12 7.32
C ILE A 253 -16.61 14.35 8.23
N SER A 254 -17.48 15.31 7.88
CA SER A 254 -17.63 16.54 8.67
C SER A 254 -18.15 16.31 10.10
N LYS A 255 -18.91 15.23 10.34
CA LYS A 255 -19.47 14.86 11.66
C LYS A 255 -19.49 13.33 11.86
N PRO A 256 -18.40 12.74 12.37
CA PRO A 256 -18.27 11.28 12.53
C PRO A 256 -19.38 10.65 13.39
N ASP A 257 -19.83 11.35 14.45
CA ASP A 257 -20.88 10.86 15.35
C ASP A 257 -22.27 10.74 14.71
N SER A 258 -22.50 11.45 13.60
CA SER A 258 -23.76 11.39 12.84
C SER A 258 -23.67 10.49 11.61
N TRP A 259 -22.49 9.93 11.33
CA TRP A 259 -22.30 9.04 10.20
C TRP A 259 -22.77 7.63 10.57
N SER A 260 -23.89 7.21 9.98
CA SER A 260 -24.60 5.97 10.30
C SER A 260 -24.17 4.77 9.47
N ASN A 261 -23.31 4.94 8.49
CA ASN A 261 -22.84 3.85 7.65
C ASN A 261 -21.85 2.96 8.41
N SER A 262 -21.59 1.78 7.87
CA SER A 262 -20.79 0.76 8.55
C SER A 262 -19.32 0.85 8.17
N VAL A 263 -18.43 0.56 9.12
CA VAL A 263 -17.00 0.37 8.89
C VAL A 263 -16.64 -1.09 9.08
N ALA A 264 -16.17 -1.74 8.02
CA ALA A 264 -15.62 -3.08 8.08
C ALA A 264 -14.09 -3.01 8.17
N CYS A 265 -13.56 -3.32 9.35
CA CYS A 265 -12.13 -3.32 9.63
C CYS A 265 -11.53 -4.70 9.38
N ILE A 266 -10.29 -4.73 8.86
CA ILE A 266 -9.56 -5.99 8.63
C ILE A 266 -9.24 -6.77 9.92
N GLY A 267 -9.28 -6.09 11.09
CA GLY A 267 -8.98 -6.68 12.39
C GLY A 267 -9.13 -5.71 13.56
N GLU A 268 -8.93 -6.25 14.77
CA GLU A 268 -9.22 -5.60 16.06
C GLU A 268 -8.48 -4.26 16.28
N THR A 269 -7.21 -4.17 15.89
CA THR A 269 -6.42 -2.93 16.03
C THR A 269 -7.05 -1.78 15.25
N THR A 270 -7.51 -2.05 14.03
CA THR A 270 -8.18 -1.07 13.16
C THR A 270 -9.57 -0.73 13.70
N ALA A 271 -10.32 -1.72 14.18
CA ALA A 271 -11.63 -1.52 14.79
C ALA A 271 -11.55 -0.66 16.06
N SER A 272 -10.53 -0.88 16.89
CA SER A 272 -10.28 -0.08 18.09
C SER A 272 -9.97 1.37 17.75
N ALA A 273 -9.23 1.62 16.66
CA ALA A 273 -9.00 2.98 16.17
C ALA A 273 -10.29 3.63 15.66
N ALA A 274 -11.12 2.90 14.92
CA ALA A 274 -12.42 3.37 14.43
C ALA A 274 -13.34 3.81 15.58
N LYS A 275 -13.48 2.98 16.61
CA LYS A 275 -14.30 3.28 17.79
C LYS A 275 -13.80 4.51 18.55
N ARG A 276 -12.48 4.64 18.75
CA ARG A 276 -11.89 5.82 19.42
C ARG A 276 -12.12 7.12 18.66
N LEU A 277 -12.30 7.05 17.35
CA LEU A 277 -12.58 8.19 16.48
C LEU A 277 -14.09 8.47 16.31
N GLY A 278 -14.95 7.86 17.13
CA GLY A 278 -16.39 8.13 17.18
C GLY A 278 -17.25 7.28 16.23
N LEU A 279 -16.65 6.37 15.45
CA LEU A 279 -17.42 5.50 14.55
C LEU A 279 -18.14 4.42 15.36
N ARG A 280 -19.45 4.27 15.11
CA ARG A 280 -20.33 3.41 15.93
C ARG A 280 -20.52 2.02 15.34
N ASN A 281 -20.79 1.94 14.04
CA ASN A 281 -21.11 0.69 13.34
C ASN A 281 -19.83 0.00 12.84
N VAL A 282 -19.05 -0.54 13.77
CA VAL A 282 -17.72 -1.10 13.49
C VAL A 282 -17.74 -2.63 13.54
N TYR A 283 -17.42 -3.26 12.41
CA TYR A 283 -17.35 -4.71 12.20
C TYR A 283 -15.90 -5.15 11.99
N PHE A 284 -15.51 -6.31 12.52
CA PHE A 284 -14.18 -6.88 12.33
C PHE A 284 -14.16 -8.37 12.67
N PRO A 285 -13.26 -9.17 12.05
CA PRO A 285 -13.22 -10.60 12.31
C PRO A 285 -12.39 -10.92 13.55
N ALA A 286 -12.73 -12.03 14.21
CA ALA A 286 -11.89 -12.60 15.27
C ALA A 286 -10.54 -13.10 14.73
N GLN A 287 -10.53 -13.62 13.50
CA GLN A 287 -9.30 -14.00 12.78
C GLN A 287 -9.02 -13.01 11.65
N PRO A 288 -7.95 -12.20 11.73
CA PRO A 288 -7.62 -11.24 10.68
C PRO A 288 -7.17 -11.97 9.42
N GLY A 289 -7.53 -11.42 8.26
CA GLY A 289 -7.25 -12.04 6.95
C GLY A 289 -8.27 -11.60 5.91
N LEU A 290 -8.06 -12.00 4.66
CA LEU A 290 -8.98 -11.65 3.57
C LEU A 290 -10.38 -12.22 3.83
N ASP A 291 -10.48 -13.52 4.13
CA ASP A 291 -11.76 -14.20 4.33
C ASP A 291 -12.55 -13.63 5.51
N GLY A 292 -11.88 -13.40 6.63
CA GLY A 292 -12.49 -12.76 7.80
C GLY A 292 -12.95 -11.33 7.51
N TRP A 293 -12.18 -10.58 6.73
CA TRP A 293 -12.54 -9.23 6.34
C TRP A 293 -13.75 -9.20 5.41
N VAL A 294 -13.80 -10.11 4.43
CA VAL A 294 -14.99 -10.33 3.58
C VAL A 294 -16.20 -10.68 4.44
N GLY A 295 -16.06 -11.59 5.42
CA GLY A 295 -17.13 -11.93 6.36
C GLY A 295 -17.66 -10.72 7.13
N SER A 296 -16.77 -9.84 7.59
CA SER A 296 -17.15 -8.61 8.31
C SER A 296 -17.86 -7.60 7.40
N ILE A 297 -17.49 -7.53 6.13
CA ILE A 297 -18.18 -6.71 5.12
C ILE A 297 -19.59 -7.25 4.87
N LEU A 298 -19.75 -8.57 4.74
CA LEU A 298 -21.06 -9.19 4.58
C LEU A 298 -21.98 -8.96 5.79
N GLU A 299 -21.43 -9.02 7.00
CA GLU A 299 -22.17 -8.70 8.21
C GLU A 299 -22.61 -7.23 8.24
N ALA A 300 -21.71 -6.31 7.90
CA ALA A 300 -22.00 -4.89 7.80
C ALA A 300 -23.09 -4.59 6.76
N LEU A 301 -23.09 -5.28 5.62
CA LEU A 301 -24.12 -5.15 4.57
C LEU A 301 -25.47 -5.67 5.03
N ARG A 302 -25.53 -6.86 5.65
CA ARG A 302 -26.79 -7.41 6.18
C ARG A 302 -27.42 -6.51 7.23
N ALA A 303 -26.60 -5.93 8.10
CA ALA A 303 -27.07 -4.99 9.11
C ALA A 303 -27.65 -3.73 8.46
N HIS A 304 -27.07 -3.24 7.36
CA HIS A 304 -27.59 -2.09 6.62
C HIS A 304 -28.92 -2.40 5.90
N ASP A 305 -29.04 -3.56 5.25
CA ASP A 305 -30.25 -3.98 4.52
C ASP A 305 -31.43 -4.31 5.47
N SER A 306 -31.19 -4.42 6.78
CA SER A 306 -32.22 -4.68 7.80
C SER A 306 -32.88 -3.42 8.37
N PHE A 307 -32.44 -2.23 7.93
CA PHE A 307 -33.03 -0.92 8.26
C PHE A 307 -33.86 -0.38 7.10
#